data_AF-A0A258QEL3-F1
#
_entry.id   AF-A0A258QEL3-F1
#
_cell.length_a   1.000
_cell.length_b   1.000
_cell.length_c   1.000
_cell.angle_alpha   90.00
_cell.angle_beta   90.00
_cell.angle_gamma   90.00
#
_symmetry.space_group_name_H-M   'P 1'
#
loop_
_entity.id
_entity.type
_entity.pdbx_description
1 polymer ?
#
loop_
_entity_poly.entity_id
_entity_poly.type
_entity_poly.pdbx_seq_one_letter_code
_entity_poly.pdbx_strand_id
1 'polypeptide(L)'
;MVGSFAQYTQRPMSIFQNIFQTIHAHALPTACIVCGTFQDQQICVVCIKLLANEQLSNYECCRQCASMLSHFELTDHRCCECAKNPPYFDETYCLDRYEGRLQKCLHQLKYQGRLFYASGLAL
;
A
#
# COMPACT_ATOMS: atom_id res chain seq x y z
N MET A 1 -49.99 -26.35 -37.78
CA MET A 1 -49.30 -26.66 -36.51
C MET A 1 -47.94 -25.98 -36.60
N VAL A 2 -47.88 -24.66 -36.34
CA VAL A 2 -47.56 -24.05 -35.03
C VAL A 2 -46.24 -24.60 -34.47
N GLY A 3 -45.22 -23.74 -34.40
CA GLY A 3 -43.93 -24.05 -33.79
C GLY A 3 -42.90 -22.97 -34.08
N SER A 4 -43.10 -21.81 -33.47
CA SER A 4 -42.27 -20.60 -33.58
C SER A 4 -41.12 -20.60 -32.56
N PHE A 5 -40.15 -19.70 -32.78
CA PHE A 5 -39.11 -19.19 -31.85
C PHE A 5 -37.86 -20.08 -31.67
N ALA A 6 -36.63 -19.59 -31.68
CA ALA A 6 -36.17 -18.27 -31.24
C ALA A 6 -34.95 -17.77 -32.05
N GLN A 7 -35.07 -16.57 -32.62
CA GLN A 7 -33.94 -15.73 -32.98
C GLN A 7 -33.31 -15.25 -31.68
N TYR A 8 -32.12 -15.75 -31.34
CA TYR A 8 -31.36 -15.30 -30.17
C TYR A 8 -30.89 -13.87 -30.42
N THR A 9 -31.49 -12.94 -29.69
CA THR A 9 -31.22 -11.51 -29.73
C THR A 9 -29.78 -11.22 -29.29
N GLN A 10 -28.99 -10.67 -30.20
CA GLN A 10 -27.72 -10.01 -29.87
C GLN A 10 -28.04 -8.83 -28.93
N ARG A 11 -27.70 -8.96 -27.64
CA ARG A 11 -27.88 -7.91 -26.63
C ARG A 11 -26.73 -6.89 -26.71
N PRO A 12 -27.01 -5.57 -26.67
CA PRO A 12 -25.99 -4.52 -26.73
C PRO A 12 -25.30 -4.40 -25.36
N MET A 13 -24.25 -5.19 -25.11
CA MET A 13 -23.52 -5.18 -23.83
C MET A 13 -22.48 -4.04 -23.71
N SER A 14 -22.14 -3.32 -24.78
CA SER A 14 -20.99 -2.38 -24.77
C SER A 14 -21.28 -1.02 -24.12
N ILE A 15 -22.50 -0.50 -24.25
CA ILE A 15 -22.83 0.88 -23.83
C ILE A 15 -22.87 0.99 -22.30
N PHE A 16 -23.50 0.02 -21.62
CA PHE A 16 -23.58 0.00 -20.17
C PHE A 16 -22.22 -0.19 -19.50
N GLN A 17 -21.32 -0.97 -20.12
CA GLN A 17 -19.97 -1.18 -19.62
C GLN A 17 -19.15 0.12 -19.65
N ASN A 18 -19.23 0.87 -20.75
CA ASN A 18 -18.51 2.13 -20.92
C ASN A 18 -19.04 3.23 -20.00
N ILE A 19 -20.36 3.30 -19.80
CA ILE A 19 -20.99 4.26 -18.87
C ILE A 19 -20.58 3.94 -17.43
N PHE A 20 -20.62 2.66 -17.02
CA PHE A 20 -20.22 2.25 -15.69
C PHE A 20 -18.73 2.54 -15.41
N GLN A 21 -17.85 2.30 -16.37
CA GLN A 21 -16.43 2.61 -16.23
C GLN A 21 -16.15 4.12 -16.15
N THR A 22 -16.84 4.92 -16.98
CA THR A 22 -16.69 6.37 -16.98
C THR A 22 -17.22 6.99 -15.67
N ILE A 23 -18.37 6.51 -15.19
CA ILE A 23 -18.95 6.95 -13.90
C ILE A 23 -18.05 6.52 -12.75
N HIS A 24 -17.51 5.30 -12.74
CA HIS A 24 -16.61 4.85 -11.69
C HIS A 24 -15.32 5.69 -11.63
N ALA A 25 -14.73 6.01 -12.79
CA ALA A 25 -13.51 6.81 -12.86
C ALA A 25 -13.70 8.28 -12.47
N HIS A 26 -14.91 8.85 -12.59
CA HIS A 26 -15.18 10.26 -12.29
C HIS A 26 -16.00 10.52 -11.01
N ALA A 27 -16.81 9.55 -10.57
CA ALA A 27 -17.72 9.72 -9.43
C ALA A 27 -17.19 9.11 -8.12
N LEU A 28 -16.14 8.27 -8.18
CA LEU A 28 -15.49 7.66 -7.02
C LEU A 28 -14.01 8.04 -6.98
N PRO A 29 -13.64 9.33 -6.81
CA PRO A 29 -12.26 9.71 -6.58
C PRO A 29 -11.74 8.92 -5.37
N THR A 30 -10.61 8.23 -5.56
CA THR A 30 -10.03 7.42 -4.51
C THR A 30 -9.40 8.34 -3.47
N ALA A 31 -10.03 8.46 -2.30
CA ALA A 31 -9.41 9.15 -1.19
C ALA A 31 -8.04 8.51 -0.87
N CYS A 32 -7.04 9.34 -0.55
CA CYS A 32 -5.74 8.87 -0.09
C CYS A 32 -5.94 7.86 1.05
N ILE A 33 -5.36 6.67 0.93
CA ILE A 33 -5.57 5.61 1.93
C ILE A 33 -5.08 6.02 3.32
N VAL A 34 -4.06 6.91 3.37
CA VAL A 34 -3.41 7.35 4.61
C VAL A 34 -4.17 8.50 5.29
N CYS A 35 -4.45 9.58 4.56
CA CYS A 35 -5.02 10.82 5.12
C CYS A 35 -6.50 11.06 4.77
N GLY A 36 -7.06 10.31 3.82
CA GLY A 36 -8.45 10.46 3.38
C GLY A 36 -8.74 11.64 2.46
N THR A 37 -7.72 12.42 2.06
CA THR A 37 -7.92 13.54 1.12
C THR A 37 -8.30 13.03 -0.27
N PHE A 38 -9.31 13.62 -0.89
CA PHE A 38 -9.75 13.26 -2.24
C PHE A 38 -8.69 13.59 -3.29
N GLN A 39 -8.41 12.63 -4.15
CA GLN A 39 -7.48 12.72 -5.27
C GLN A 39 -7.65 11.50 -6.19
N ASP A 40 -6.86 11.44 -7.26
CA ASP A 40 -6.88 10.30 -8.20
C ASP A 40 -5.83 9.23 -7.89
N GLN A 41 -4.86 9.54 -7.01
CA GLN A 41 -3.83 8.60 -6.57
C GLN A 41 -4.26 7.85 -5.30
N GLN A 42 -3.70 6.66 -5.07
CA GLN A 42 -4.00 5.90 -3.86
C GLN A 42 -3.35 6.47 -2.60
N ILE A 43 -2.14 7.04 -2.72
CA ILE A 43 -1.47 7.78 -1.65
C ILE A 43 -1.14 9.16 -2.19
N CYS A 44 -1.42 10.22 -1.42
CA CYS A 44 -1.16 11.57 -1.89
C CYS A 44 0.32 11.91 -1.82
N VAL A 45 0.77 12.83 -2.67
CA VAL A 45 2.18 13.27 -2.71
C VAL A 45 2.71 13.71 -1.34
N VAL A 46 1.85 14.29 -0.51
CA VAL A 46 2.21 14.70 0.86
C VAL A 46 2.47 13.46 1.72
N CYS A 47 1.59 12.46 1.70
CA CYS A 47 1.77 11.23 2.44
C CYS A 47 2.95 10.39 1.92
N ILE A 48 3.19 10.36 0.61
CA ILE A 48 4.39 9.70 0.05
C ILE A 48 5.66 10.33 0.64
N LYS A 49 5.75 11.67 0.65
CA LYS A 49 6.90 12.36 1.24
C LYS A 49 7.05 12.09 2.73
N LEU A 50 5.94 12.08 3.47
CA LEU A 50 5.96 11.77 4.90
C LEU A 50 6.45 10.34 5.16
N LEU A 51 5.94 9.36 4.42
CA LEU A 51 6.36 7.97 4.53
C LEU A 51 7.85 7.81 4.17
N ALA A 52 8.31 8.45 3.11
CA ALA A 52 9.73 8.43 2.73
C ALA A 52 10.63 9.03 3.82
N ASN A 53 10.17 10.07 4.53
CA ASN A 53 10.90 10.66 5.67
C ASN A 53 10.84 9.78 6.92
N GLU A 54 9.76 9.03 7.11
CA GLU A 54 9.55 8.11 8.23
C GLU A 54 10.02 6.66 7.92
N GLN A 55 10.80 6.47 6.85
CA GLN A 55 11.39 5.18 6.50
C GLN A 55 12.50 4.78 7.48
N LEU A 56 12.68 3.47 7.72
CA LEU A 56 13.67 2.92 8.67
C LEU A 56 15.09 3.48 8.47
N SER A 57 15.49 3.73 7.23
CA SER A 57 16.81 4.26 6.87
C SER A 57 17.11 5.66 7.44
N ASN A 58 16.08 6.41 7.84
CA ASN A 58 16.22 7.75 8.41
C ASN A 58 16.28 7.75 9.93
N TYR A 59 16.22 6.57 10.58
CA TYR A 59 16.32 6.42 12.02
C TYR A 59 17.68 5.86 12.43
N GLU A 60 17.98 6.03 13.72
CA GLU A 60 19.14 5.48 14.42
C GLU A 60 18.96 3.98 14.69
N CYS A 61 18.74 3.20 13.63
CA CYS A 61 18.47 1.76 13.68
C CYS A 61 19.46 0.97 12.82
N CYS A 62 19.73 -0.27 13.23
CA CYS A 62 20.57 -1.21 12.49
C CYS A 62 19.90 -1.52 11.15
N ARG A 63 20.63 -1.36 10.04
CA ARG A 63 20.11 -1.70 8.70
C ARG A 63 19.77 -3.18 8.55
N GLN A 64 20.47 -4.04 9.30
CA GLN A 64 20.23 -5.47 9.28
C GLN A 64 19.04 -5.80 10.19
N CYS A 65 19.16 -5.81 11.51
CA CYS A 65 18.07 -6.29 12.38
C CYS A 65 17.01 -5.25 12.79
N ALA A 66 17.10 -3.99 12.36
CA ALA A 66 16.22 -2.89 12.76
C ALA A 66 16.20 -2.54 14.27
N SER A 67 17.14 -3.05 15.08
CA SER A 67 17.28 -2.64 16.48
C SER A 67 17.81 -1.20 16.58
N MET A 68 17.45 -0.47 17.65
CA MET A 68 18.07 0.84 17.91
C MET A 68 19.59 0.71 18.09
N LEU A 69 20.31 1.67 17.54
CA LEU A 69 21.77 1.76 17.62
C LEU A 69 22.17 2.66 18.78
N SER A 70 23.29 2.33 19.41
CA SER A 70 24.01 3.27 20.28
C SER A 70 24.83 4.25 19.45
N HIS A 71 25.24 5.37 20.06
CA HIS A 71 25.99 6.44 19.38
C HIS A 71 27.23 5.96 18.60
N PHE A 72 27.94 4.96 19.12
CA PHE A 72 29.14 4.42 18.46
C PHE A 72 28.81 3.57 17.22
N GLU A 73 27.64 2.95 17.21
CA GLU A 73 27.19 2.06 16.13
C GLU A 73 26.50 2.83 14.99
N LEU A 74 26.20 4.13 15.19
CA LEU A 74 25.59 5.00 14.17
C LEU A 74 26.47 5.15 12.93
N THR A 75 27.79 5.20 13.11
CA THR A 75 28.74 5.38 11.99
C THR A 75 28.65 4.24 10.97
N ASP A 76 28.52 3.01 11.46
CA ASP A 76 28.45 1.81 10.62
C ASP A 76 27.00 1.42 10.28
N HIS A 77 26.01 2.12 10.83
CA HIS A 77 24.58 1.78 10.75
C HIS A 77 24.28 0.29 11.04
N ARG A 78 25.10 -0.34 11.89
CA ARG A 78 25.05 -1.77 12.18
C ARG A 78 25.39 -2.01 13.64
N CYS A 79 24.54 -2.77 14.34
CA CYS A 79 24.75 -3.08 15.74
C CYS A 79 25.83 -4.15 15.95
N CYS A 80 26.44 -4.16 17.12
CA CYS A 80 27.48 -5.10 17.51
C CYS A 80 27.00 -6.56 17.44
N GLU A 81 25.72 -6.81 17.73
CA GLU A 81 25.15 -8.16 17.67
C GLU A 81 25.11 -8.67 16.23
N CYS A 82 24.66 -7.84 15.29
CA CYS A 82 24.68 -8.18 13.86
C CYS A 82 26.11 -8.31 13.31
N ALA A 83 27.09 -7.62 13.88
CA ALA A 83 28.50 -7.78 13.50
C ALA A 83 29.10 -9.09 14.01
N LYS A 84 28.77 -9.51 15.24
CA LYS A 84 29.28 -10.74 15.86
C LYS A 84 28.56 -11.99 15.34
N ASN A 85 27.24 -11.92 15.26
CA ASN A 85 26.33 -13.00 14.90
C ASN A 85 25.43 -12.52 13.75
N PRO A 86 25.95 -12.43 12.53
CA PRO A 86 25.18 -11.94 11.40
C PRO A 86 23.97 -12.84 11.13
N PRO A 87 22.75 -12.29 11.07
CA PRO A 87 21.58 -13.05 10.63
C PRO A 87 21.70 -13.45 9.15
N TYR A 88 20.88 -14.40 8.71
CA TYR A 88 20.88 -14.97 7.35
C TYR A 88 20.36 -14.04 6.24
N PHE A 89 20.33 -12.73 6.47
CA PHE A 89 19.86 -11.72 5.53
C PHE A 89 20.68 -10.45 5.68
N ASP A 90 20.80 -9.68 4.60
CA ASP A 90 21.72 -8.53 4.56
C ASP A 90 21.09 -7.26 5.14
N GLU A 91 19.83 -6.98 4.81
CA GLU A 91 19.15 -5.73 5.18
C GLU A 91 17.65 -5.94 5.45
N THR A 92 17.10 -5.11 6.32
CA THR A 92 15.66 -5.01 6.60
C THR A 92 15.11 -3.73 5.98
N TYR A 93 14.08 -3.89 5.17
CA TYR A 93 13.31 -2.79 4.62
C TYR A 93 11.96 -2.69 5.35
N CYS A 94 11.61 -1.48 5.78
CA CYS A 94 10.36 -1.21 6.46
C CYS A 94 9.70 0.00 5.81
N LEU A 95 8.49 -0.21 5.29
CA LEU A 95 7.70 0.83 4.65
C LEU A 95 7.23 1.89 5.65
N ASP A 96 6.85 1.46 6.86
CA ASP A 96 6.41 2.32 7.95
C ASP A 96 6.52 1.58 9.29
N ARG A 97 6.58 2.34 10.39
CA ARG A 97 6.62 1.78 11.75
C ARG A 97 5.28 1.13 12.09
N TYR A 98 5.30 0.22 13.06
CA TYR A 98 4.08 -0.47 13.49
C TYR A 98 2.99 0.49 14.00
N GLU A 99 3.39 1.57 14.69
CA GLU A 99 2.51 2.66 15.14
C GLU A 99 2.52 3.86 14.19
N GLY A 100 2.92 3.64 12.94
CA GLY A 100 3.03 4.65 11.90
C GLY A 100 1.70 5.02 11.24
N ARG A 101 1.80 5.81 10.18
CA ARG A 101 0.65 6.34 9.43
C ARG A 101 -0.13 5.25 8.70
N LEU A 102 0.53 4.18 8.29
CA LEU A 102 -0.06 3.02 7.61
C LEU A 102 -0.73 2.04 8.58
N GLN A 103 -0.59 2.21 9.91
CA GLN A 103 -1.17 1.29 10.89
C GLN A 103 -2.67 1.10 10.66
N LYS A 104 -3.42 2.21 10.49
CA LYS A 104 -4.86 2.15 10.24
C LYS A 104 -5.17 1.42 8.93
N CYS A 105 -4.46 1.73 7.85
CA CYS A 105 -4.61 1.07 6.55
C CYS A 105 -4.39 -0.44 6.65
N LEU A 106 -3.31 -0.83 7.33
CA LEU A 106 -2.91 -2.21 7.51
C LEU A 106 -3.90 -2.98 8.38
N HIS A 107 -4.44 -2.37 9.45
CA HIS A 107 -5.50 -2.96 10.25
C HIS A 107 -6.80 -3.13 9.46
N GLN A 108 -7.18 -2.15 8.65
CA GLN A 108 -8.35 -2.24 7.77
C GLN A 108 -8.22 -3.37 6.74
N LEU A 109 -7.02 -3.56 6.18
CA LEU A 109 -6.74 -4.67 5.29
C LEU A 109 -6.76 -6.02 6.03
N LYS A 110 -5.94 -6.17 7.07
CA LYS A 110 -5.71 -7.44 7.79
C LYS A 110 -6.95 -7.97 8.50
N TYR A 111 -7.68 -7.09 9.18
CA TYR A 111 -8.78 -7.51 10.07
C TYR A 111 -10.17 -7.24 9.51
N GLN A 112 -10.31 -6.26 8.61
CA GLN A 112 -11.61 -5.93 7.99
C GLN A 112 -11.71 -6.37 6.53
N GLY A 113 -10.65 -6.95 5.94
CA GLY A 113 -10.67 -7.44 4.56
C GLY A 113 -10.88 -6.35 3.51
N ARG A 114 -10.59 -5.07 3.84
CA ARG A 114 -10.79 -3.96 2.91
C ARG A 114 -9.69 -3.92 1.85
N LEU A 115 -9.92 -4.64 0.74
CA LEU A 115 -8.97 -4.78 -0.37
C LEU A 115 -8.55 -3.46 -1.03
N PHE A 116 -9.35 -2.41 -0.89
CA PHE A 116 -8.98 -1.06 -1.35
C PHE A 116 -7.62 -0.59 -0.80
N TYR A 117 -7.24 -1.00 0.42
CA TYR A 117 -5.95 -0.66 1.00
C TYR A 117 -4.79 -1.50 0.45
N ALA A 118 -5.04 -2.65 -0.17
CA ALA A 118 -4.00 -3.57 -0.64
C ALA A 118 -3.18 -2.95 -1.78
N SER A 119 -3.85 -2.34 -2.76
CA SER A 119 -3.19 -1.73 -3.90
C SER A 119 -2.29 -0.55 -3.51
N GLY A 120 -2.60 0.14 -2.40
CA GLY A 120 -1.81 1.29 -1.96
C GLY A 120 -0.61 0.88 -1.10
N LEU A 121 -0.67 -0.33 -0.53
CA LEU A 121 0.42 -0.93 0.24
C LEU A 121 1.37 -1.77 -0.63
N ALA A 122 1.01 -2.05 -1.88
CA ALA A 122 1.81 -2.83 -2.83
C ALA A 122 2.91 -2.00 -3.54
N LEU A 123 3.47 -1.01 -2.84
CA LEU A 123 4.50 -0.08 -3.33
C LEU A 123 5.75 -0.79 -3.85
#